data_AF-A0A2P5N6X4-F1
#
_entry.id   AF-A0A2P5N6X4-F1
#
_cell.length_a   1.000
_cell.length_b   1.000
_cell.length_c   1.000
_cell.angle_alpha   90.00
_cell.angle_beta   90.00
_cell.angle_gamma   90.00
#
_symmetry.space_group_name_H-M   'P 1'
#
loop_
_entity.id
_entity.type
_entity.pdbx_description
1 polymer ?
#
loop_
_entity_poly.entity_id
_entity_poly.type
_entity_poly.pdbx_seq_one_letter_code
_entity_poly.pdbx_strand_id
1 'polypeptide(L)'
;HIPTLRGIALKTWDRLKTFILNAGKLIVPMVLVLNILNSLGTDGSFGRENSDRSVLSAIGRTLTPAFAPMGIRDDNWPATVGIFTGILAKEAVVGTLDALYSQMATGQDTEDDETFDLQQALLNAAQTVPDNLQAIADRLLDPLGIATATQEPQDVKVATFAIMQQRFDGRVGAFAYLLFILLYAPCVAATAAIYRETSAGWALFVVIWTTSLAYITATLFYQIMNFGHNPATALFWILTMSAVLIIGIIGLRIQALCIGSNDQEVA
;
A
#
# COMPACT_ATOMS: atom_id res chain seq x y z
N HIS A 1 28.31 -34.21 7.48
CA HIS A 1 27.03 -34.70 6.92
C HIS A 1 26.58 -33.76 5.81
N ILE A 2 26.56 -34.24 4.56
CA ILE A 2 26.04 -33.46 3.43
C ILE A 2 24.51 -33.53 3.51
N PRO A 3 23.79 -32.39 3.58
CA PRO A 3 22.34 -32.41 3.64
C PRO A 3 21.77 -33.01 2.36
N THR A 4 20.87 -33.98 2.49
CA THR A 4 20.19 -34.58 1.35
C THR A 4 19.13 -33.61 0.80
N LEU A 5 19.04 -33.48 -0.53
CA LEU A 5 18.07 -32.58 -1.20
C LEU A 5 16.64 -32.81 -0.72
N ARG A 6 16.26 -34.07 -0.49
CA ARG A 6 14.95 -34.46 0.06
C ARG A 6 14.73 -33.94 1.49
N GLY A 7 15.76 -33.97 2.32
CA GLY A 7 15.70 -33.45 3.70
C GLY A 7 15.55 -31.93 3.72
N ILE A 8 16.21 -31.22 2.82
CA ILE A 8 16.05 -29.77 2.65
C ILE A 8 14.63 -29.46 2.17
N ALA A 9 14.16 -30.14 1.12
CA ALA A 9 12.83 -29.90 0.55
C ALA A 9 11.70 -30.13 1.56
N LEU A 10 11.74 -31.23 2.32
CA LEU A 10 10.74 -31.52 3.36
C LEU A 10 10.76 -30.47 4.48
N LYS A 11 11.95 -30.08 4.93
CA LYS A 11 12.08 -29.08 6.01
C LYS A 11 11.67 -27.68 5.57
N THR A 12 11.93 -27.31 4.32
CA THR A 12 11.45 -26.07 3.71
C THR A 12 9.93 -26.10 3.54
N TRP A 13 9.37 -27.24 3.10
CA TRP A 13 7.92 -27.43 2.97
C TRP A 13 7.19 -27.28 4.30
N ASP A 14 7.69 -27.90 5.38
CA ASP A 14 7.07 -27.77 6.70
C ASP A 14 7.08 -26.33 7.22
N ARG A 15 8.20 -25.61 6.98
CA ARG A 15 8.30 -24.18 7.32
C ARG A 15 7.34 -23.33 6.47
N LEU A 16 7.25 -23.60 5.18
CA LEU A 16 6.35 -22.91 4.26
C LEU A 16 4.89 -23.13 4.63
N LYS A 17 4.47 -24.38 4.86
CA LYS A 17 3.12 -24.72 5.29
C LYS A 17 2.76 -24.00 6.59
N THR A 18 3.67 -23.98 7.55
CA THR A 18 3.47 -23.28 8.83
C THR A 18 3.33 -21.77 8.63
N PHE A 19 4.15 -21.18 7.75
CA PHE A 19 4.06 -19.77 7.39
C PHE A 19 2.72 -19.44 6.72
N ILE A 20 2.31 -20.21 5.69
CA ILE A 20 1.06 -20.02 4.96
C ILE A 20 -0.15 -20.11 5.91
N LEU A 21 -0.19 -21.12 6.77
CA LEU A 21 -1.32 -21.29 7.69
C LEU A 21 -1.38 -20.18 8.75
N ASN A 22 -0.24 -19.68 9.21
CA ASN A 22 -0.22 -18.59 10.20
C ASN A 22 -0.52 -17.22 9.57
N ALA A 23 0.00 -16.94 8.37
CA ALA A 23 -0.31 -15.72 7.63
C ALA A 23 -1.78 -15.72 7.15
N GLY A 24 -2.26 -16.84 6.62
CA GLY A 24 -3.64 -17.01 6.15
C GLY A 24 -4.67 -16.80 7.25
N LYS A 25 -4.41 -17.25 8.48
CA LYS A 25 -5.27 -17.00 9.65
C LYS A 25 -5.50 -15.51 9.94
N LEU A 26 -4.58 -14.64 9.53
CA LEU A 26 -4.70 -13.19 9.70
C LEU A 26 -5.25 -12.52 8.43
N ILE A 27 -4.75 -12.91 7.25
CA ILE A 27 -5.12 -12.30 5.97
C ILE A 27 -6.57 -12.62 5.59
N VAL A 28 -7.02 -13.88 5.71
CA VAL A 28 -8.37 -14.30 5.28
C VAL A 28 -9.49 -13.57 6.03
N PRO A 29 -9.55 -13.52 7.38
CA PRO A 29 -10.62 -12.81 8.07
C PRO A 29 -10.57 -11.30 7.79
N MET A 30 -9.38 -10.74 7.62
CA MET A 30 -9.19 -9.34 7.29
C MET A 30 -9.67 -9.01 5.86
N VAL A 31 -9.34 -9.82 4.85
CA VAL A 31 -9.85 -9.68 3.48
C VAL A 31 -11.37 -9.86 3.45
N LEU A 32 -11.91 -10.79 4.24
CA LEU A 32 -13.36 -10.95 4.40
C LEU A 32 -14.00 -9.67 4.96
N VAL A 33 -13.41 -9.08 6.02
CA VAL A 33 -13.87 -7.80 6.56
C VAL A 33 -13.78 -6.69 5.52
N LEU A 34 -12.66 -6.58 4.79
CA LEU A 34 -12.51 -5.59 3.73
C LEU A 34 -13.55 -5.78 2.62
N ASN A 35 -13.83 -7.02 2.22
CA ASN A 35 -14.83 -7.33 1.20
C ASN A 35 -16.25 -7.00 1.67
N ILE A 36 -16.59 -7.29 2.94
CA ILE A 36 -17.87 -6.87 3.54
C ILE A 36 -17.97 -5.34 3.56
N LEU A 37 -16.94 -4.63 4.00
CA LEU A 37 -16.92 -3.16 4.02
C LEU A 37 -16.96 -2.54 2.61
N ASN A 38 -16.45 -3.26 1.63
CA ASN A 38 -16.49 -2.87 0.22
C ASN A 38 -17.88 -3.07 -0.39
N SER A 39 -18.57 -4.16 -0.06
CA SER A 39 -19.90 -4.49 -0.57
C SER A 39 -21.03 -3.73 0.16
N LEU A 40 -20.80 -3.35 1.42
CA LEU A 40 -21.75 -2.58 2.22
C LEU A 40 -21.76 -1.11 1.79
N GLY A 41 -22.94 -0.62 1.40
CA GLY A 41 -23.21 0.78 1.12
C GLY A 41 -23.29 1.62 2.41
N THR A 42 -23.00 2.91 2.27
CA THR A 42 -23.18 3.91 3.35
C THR A 42 -24.62 4.07 3.83
N ASP A 43 -25.59 3.56 3.07
CA ASP A 43 -27.02 3.51 3.37
C ASP A 43 -27.49 2.15 3.94
N GLY A 44 -26.58 1.19 4.13
CA GLY A 44 -26.87 -0.15 4.64
C GLY A 44 -27.35 -1.14 3.57
N SER A 45 -27.34 -0.77 2.29
CA SER A 45 -27.61 -1.72 1.19
C SER A 45 -26.38 -2.60 0.92
N PHE A 46 -26.60 -3.83 0.43
CA PHE A 46 -25.53 -4.67 -0.12
C PHE A 46 -25.46 -4.50 -1.65
N GLY A 47 -24.30 -4.76 -2.25
CA GLY A 47 -24.08 -4.65 -3.70
C GLY A 47 -23.43 -3.33 -4.14
N ARG A 48 -22.68 -2.66 -3.26
CA ARG A 48 -21.96 -1.40 -3.57
C ARG A 48 -20.46 -1.58 -3.76
N GLU A 49 -20.06 -2.73 -4.30
CA GLU A 49 -18.66 -3.13 -4.41
C GLU A 49 -17.81 -2.15 -5.20
N ASN A 50 -16.73 -1.68 -4.56
CA ASN A 50 -15.76 -0.75 -5.12
C ASN A 50 -16.36 0.58 -5.63
N SER A 51 -17.60 0.90 -5.24
CA SER A 51 -18.27 2.15 -5.61
C SER A 51 -17.85 3.32 -4.71
N ASP A 52 -18.04 4.54 -5.22
CA ASP A 52 -17.88 5.80 -4.49
C ASP A 52 -18.77 5.92 -3.23
N ARG A 53 -19.70 4.99 -3.01
CA ARG A 53 -20.68 4.98 -1.90
C ARG A 53 -20.54 3.82 -0.92
N SER A 54 -19.49 3.01 -1.03
CA SER A 54 -19.17 1.96 -0.06
C SER A 54 -18.75 2.52 1.31
N VAL A 55 -18.91 1.73 2.37
CA VAL A 55 -18.39 2.09 3.71
C VAL A 55 -16.86 2.22 3.66
N LEU A 56 -16.18 1.44 2.82
CA LEU A 56 -14.74 1.53 2.59
C LEU A 56 -14.33 2.90 2.02
N SER A 57 -15.05 3.43 1.03
CA SER A 57 -14.76 4.76 0.47
C SER A 57 -15.09 5.90 1.43
N ALA A 58 -16.11 5.74 2.29
CA ALA A 58 -16.41 6.70 3.37
C ALA A 58 -15.30 6.77 4.43
N ILE A 59 -14.76 5.61 4.84
CA ILE A 59 -13.60 5.55 5.74
C ILE A 59 -12.37 6.19 5.06
N GLY A 60 -12.15 5.88 3.78
CA GLY A 60 -11.09 6.47 2.96
C GLY A 60 -11.14 8.00 2.98
N ARG A 61 -12.30 8.59 2.62
CA ARG A 61 -12.50 10.06 2.59
C ARG A 61 -12.33 10.73 3.95
N THR A 62 -12.65 10.03 5.04
CA THR A 62 -12.45 10.55 6.40
C THR A 62 -10.95 10.66 6.76
N LEU A 63 -10.12 9.80 6.16
CA LEU A 63 -8.69 9.72 6.43
C LEU A 63 -7.84 10.50 5.42
N THR A 64 -8.34 10.71 4.19
CA THR A 64 -7.69 11.52 3.15
C THR A 64 -7.23 12.92 3.59
N PRO A 65 -7.97 13.72 4.38
CA PRO A 65 -7.51 15.06 4.77
C PRO A 65 -6.22 15.03 5.60
N ALA A 66 -5.95 13.94 6.33
CA ALA A 66 -4.68 13.78 7.04
C ALA A 66 -3.48 13.66 6.07
N PHE A 67 -3.72 13.21 4.83
CA PHE A 67 -2.72 13.05 3.77
C PHE A 67 -2.70 14.21 2.76
N ALA A 68 -3.56 15.22 2.92
CA ALA A 68 -3.54 16.44 2.10
C ALA A 68 -2.17 17.16 2.11
N PRO A 69 -1.45 17.26 3.24
CA PRO A 69 -0.14 17.95 3.27
C PRO A 69 0.94 17.28 2.41
N MET A 70 0.80 15.97 2.10
CA MET A 70 1.72 15.24 1.23
C MET A 70 1.25 15.15 -0.24
N GLY A 71 0.17 15.84 -0.59
CA GLY A 71 -0.32 15.94 -1.97
C GLY A 71 -1.43 14.97 -2.37
N ILE A 72 -2.04 14.25 -1.41
CA ILE A 72 -3.25 13.47 -1.67
C ILE A 72 -4.47 14.38 -1.51
N ARG A 73 -5.17 14.66 -2.62
CA ARG A 73 -6.40 15.47 -2.61
C ARG A 73 -7.59 14.65 -2.12
N ASP A 74 -8.64 15.31 -1.61
CA ASP A 74 -9.85 14.69 -1.04
C ASP A 74 -10.59 13.75 -2.01
N ASP A 75 -10.42 13.99 -3.31
CA ASP A 75 -11.02 13.20 -4.38
C ASP A 75 -10.21 11.94 -4.72
N ASN A 76 -9.00 11.79 -4.18
CA ASN A 76 -8.12 10.64 -4.34
C ASN A 76 -8.18 9.69 -3.12
N TRP A 77 -9.40 9.40 -2.65
CA TRP A 77 -9.65 8.40 -1.62
C TRP A 77 -9.09 6.99 -1.95
N PRO A 78 -8.96 6.54 -3.22
CA PRO A 78 -8.35 5.23 -3.54
C PRO A 78 -6.89 5.14 -3.12
N ALA A 79 -6.14 6.25 -3.17
CA ALA A 79 -4.77 6.29 -2.67
C ALA A 79 -4.71 6.09 -1.15
N THR A 80 -5.70 6.61 -0.42
CA THR A 80 -5.80 6.38 1.03
C THR A 80 -6.14 4.92 1.34
N VAL A 81 -7.06 4.31 0.59
CA VAL A 81 -7.36 2.87 0.71
C VAL A 81 -6.14 2.02 0.39
N GLY A 82 -5.36 2.38 -0.64
CA GLY A 82 -4.08 1.74 -0.97
C GLY A 82 -3.05 1.78 0.16
N ILE A 83 -2.98 2.86 0.93
CA ILE A 83 -2.13 2.94 2.13
C ILE A 83 -2.54 1.88 3.16
N PHE A 84 -3.85 1.73 3.41
CA PHE A 84 -4.36 0.75 4.36
C PHE A 84 -4.12 -0.69 3.91
N THR A 85 -4.37 -1.01 2.64
CA THR A 85 -4.10 -2.36 2.12
C THR A 85 -2.61 -2.68 2.14
N GLY A 86 -1.76 -1.66 1.96
CA GLY A 86 -0.32 -1.82 2.02
C GLY A 86 0.25 -2.21 3.38
N ILE A 87 -0.34 -1.75 4.49
CA ILE A 87 0.11 -2.11 5.86
C ILE A 87 0.12 -3.64 6.01
N LEU A 88 -0.79 -4.29 5.30
CA LEU A 88 -1.04 -5.72 5.34
C LEU A 88 -0.04 -6.44 4.43
N ALA A 89 0.07 -5.99 3.18
CA ALA A 89 1.05 -6.45 2.21
C ALA A 89 1.45 -5.33 1.25
N LYS A 90 2.75 -5.00 1.18
CA LYS A 90 3.25 -3.88 0.35
C LYS A 90 2.93 -4.07 -1.15
N GLU A 91 2.92 -5.31 -1.63
CA GLU A 91 2.59 -5.63 -3.03
C GLU A 91 1.09 -5.50 -3.34
N ALA A 92 0.22 -5.65 -2.33
CA ALA A 92 -1.22 -5.55 -2.51
C ALA A 92 -1.67 -4.11 -2.83
N VAL A 93 -0.84 -3.11 -2.55
CA VAL A 93 -1.11 -1.70 -2.90
C VAL A 93 -1.33 -1.56 -4.40
N VAL A 94 -0.44 -2.14 -5.22
CA VAL A 94 -0.49 -1.99 -6.67
C VAL A 94 -1.78 -2.62 -7.22
N GLY A 95 -2.13 -3.82 -6.77
CA GLY A 95 -3.37 -4.49 -7.19
C GLY A 95 -4.63 -3.76 -6.72
N THR A 96 -4.61 -3.19 -5.52
CA THR A 96 -5.74 -2.39 -5.00
C THR A 96 -5.93 -1.13 -5.83
N LEU A 97 -4.85 -0.40 -6.12
CA LEU A 97 -4.91 0.80 -6.93
C LEU A 97 -5.34 0.49 -8.37
N ASP A 98 -4.79 -0.56 -8.98
CA ASP A 98 -5.17 -0.98 -10.33
C ASP A 98 -6.67 -1.30 -10.42
N ALA A 99 -7.20 -2.07 -9.48
CA ALA A 99 -8.63 -2.39 -9.42
C ALA A 99 -9.50 -1.13 -9.26
N LEU A 100 -9.19 -0.26 -8.29
CA LEU A 100 -9.98 0.94 -8.01
C LEU A 100 -9.88 1.98 -9.13
N TYR A 101 -8.69 2.22 -9.69
CA TYR A 101 -8.51 3.16 -10.79
C TYR A 101 -9.09 2.63 -12.10
N SER A 102 -8.99 1.31 -12.37
CA SER A 102 -9.57 0.70 -13.57
C SER A 102 -11.08 0.81 -13.57
N GLN A 103 -11.73 0.60 -12.43
CA GLN A 103 -13.18 0.75 -12.33
C GLN A 103 -13.64 2.20 -12.52
N MET A 104 -12.91 3.16 -11.94
CA MET A 104 -13.20 4.58 -12.18
C MET A 104 -12.97 4.98 -13.64
N ALA A 105 -12.01 4.35 -14.32
CA ALA A 105 -11.75 4.58 -15.73
C ALA A 105 -12.84 4.00 -16.65
N THR A 106 -13.42 2.85 -16.29
CA THR A 106 -14.51 2.24 -17.06
C THR A 106 -15.88 2.81 -16.73
N GLY A 107 -16.01 3.62 -15.66
CA GLY A 107 -17.29 4.21 -15.23
C GLY A 107 -18.33 3.16 -14.86
N GLN A 108 -17.91 1.90 -14.66
CA GLN A 108 -18.76 0.81 -14.23
C GLN A 108 -18.93 0.93 -12.71
N ASP A 109 -19.94 1.69 -12.28
CA ASP A 109 -20.71 1.27 -11.12
C ASP A 109 -21.19 -0.14 -11.49
N THR A 110 -20.62 -1.16 -10.86
CA THR A 110 -20.91 -2.57 -11.18
C THR A 110 -22.35 -2.84 -10.73
N GLU A 111 -23.32 -2.50 -11.58
CA GLU A 111 -24.74 -2.85 -11.43
C GLU A 111 -25.03 -4.29 -11.88
N ASP A 112 -24.01 -5.03 -12.33
CA ASP A 112 -24.21 -6.40 -12.77
C ASP A 112 -24.31 -7.35 -11.58
N ASP A 113 -25.54 -7.82 -11.38
CA ASP A 113 -26.02 -8.91 -10.52
C ASP A 113 -25.44 -10.27 -10.96
N GLU A 114 -24.15 -10.32 -11.32
CA GLU A 114 -23.48 -11.59 -11.64
C GLU A 114 -23.19 -12.35 -10.36
N THR A 115 -23.88 -13.48 -10.21
CA THR A 115 -23.56 -14.50 -9.20
C THR A 115 -22.08 -14.83 -9.25
N PHE A 116 -21.35 -14.45 -8.20
CA PHE A 116 -19.93 -14.75 -8.04
C PHE A 116 -19.67 -16.26 -8.18
N ASP A 117 -19.04 -16.66 -9.29
CA ASP A 117 -18.60 -18.03 -9.50
C ASP A 117 -17.09 -18.17 -9.24
N LEU A 118 -16.76 -18.71 -8.07
CA LEU A 118 -15.39 -18.93 -7.62
C LEU A 118 -14.59 -19.81 -8.61
N GLN A 119 -15.24 -20.79 -9.25
CA GLN A 119 -14.56 -21.71 -10.15
C GLN A 119 -14.16 -20.99 -11.44
N GLN A 120 -15.08 -20.19 -11.98
CA GLN A 120 -14.83 -19.36 -13.16
C GLN A 120 -13.74 -18.32 -12.88
N ALA A 121 -13.82 -17.62 -11.74
CA ALA A 121 -12.83 -16.63 -11.33
C ALA A 121 -11.43 -17.22 -11.17
N LEU A 122 -11.32 -18.41 -10.59
CA LEU A 122 -10.03 -19.10 -10.41
C LEU A 122 -9.45 -19.60 -11.76
N LEU A 123 -10.31 -20.10 -12.66
CA LEU A 123 -9.91 -20.48 -14.02
C LEU A 123 -9.41 -19.27 -14.82
N ASN A 124 -10.14 -18.15 -14.77
CA ASN A 124 -9.74 -16.90 -15.42
C ASN A 124 -8.40 -16.39 -14.85
N ALA A 125 -8.24 -16.37 -13.53
CA ALA A 125 -6.97 -16.00 -12.90
C ALA A 125 -5.82 -16.93 -13.31
N ALA A 126 -6.07 -18.25 -13.40
CA ALA A 126 -5.07 -19.21 -13.84
C ALA A 126 -4.66 -19.02 -15.30
N GLN A 127 -5.57 -18.59 -16.18
CA GLN A 127 -5.29 -18.27 -17.58
C GLN A 127 -4.43 -17.01 -17.75
N THR A 128 -4.51 -16.06 -16.81
CA THR A 128 -3.64 -14.86 -16.89
C THR A 128 -2.15 -15.18 -16.80
N VAL A 129 -1.77 -16.27 -16.12
CA VAL A 129 -0.36 -16.65 -15.94
C VAL A 129 0.31 -17.03 -17.28
N PRO A 130 -0.18 -18.00 -18.07
CA PRO A 130 0.39 -18.32 -19.38
C PRO A 130 0.32 -17.15 -20.36
N ASP A 131 -0.76 -16.37 -20.36
CA ASP A 131 -0.92 -15.23 -21.27
C ASP A 131 0.16 -14.16 -21.02
N ASN A 132 0.41 -13.82 -19.75
CA ASN A 132 1.47 -12.85 -19.41
C ASN A 132 2.87 -13.42 -19.66
N LEU A 133 3.08 -14.73 -19.48
CA LEU A 133 4.35 -15.40 -19.79
C LEU A 133 4.66 -15.42 -21.29
N GLN A 134 3.65 -15.69 -22.13
CA GLN A 134 3.77 -15.59 -23.58
C GLN A 134 4.07 -14.15 -24.01
N ALA A 135 3.36 -13.17 -23.45
CA ALA A 135 3.62 -11.75 -23.74
C ALA A 135 5.05 -11.30 -23.37
N ILE A 136 5.63 -11.84 -22.29
CA ILE A 136 7.03 -11.58 -21.93
C ILE A 136 7.99 -12.31 -22.88
N ALA A 137 7.69 -13.55 -23.25
CA ALA A 137 8.49 -14.31 -24.21
C ALA A 137 8.54 -13.62 -25.58
N ASP A 138 7.41 -13.09 -26.06
CA ASP A 138 7.32 -12.36 -27.31
C ASP A 138 8.12 -11.05 -27.29
N ARG A 139 8.08 -10.30 -26.16
CA ARG A 139 8.89 -9.08 -25.97
C ARG A 139 10.39 -9.34 -25.86
N LEU A 140 10.77 -10.53 -25.38
CA LEU A 140 12.18 -10.95 -25.30
C LEU A 140 12.71 -11.49 -26.63
N LEU A 141 11.84 -12.09 -27.45
CA LEU A 141 12.19 -12.65 -28.75
C LEU A 141 12.06 -11.65 -29.91
N ASP A 142 11.33 -10.55 -29.73
CA ASP A 142 11.28 -9.41 -30.66
C ASP A 142 11.76 -8.08 -30.01
N PRO A 143 13.06 -7.97 -29.68
CA PRO A 143 13.64 -6.75 -29.09
C PRO A 143 13.79 -5.59 -30.10
N LEU A 144 13.44 -5.81 -31.36
CA LEU A 144 13.49 -4.86 -32.47
C LEU A 144 12.12 -4.92 -33.16
N GLY A 145 11.10 -4.35 -32.51
CA GLY A 145 9.66 -4.50 -32.80
C GLY A 145 9.22 -4.40 -34.27
N ILE A 146 9.53 -5.42 -35.05
CA ILE A 146 9.20 -5.55 -36.48
C ILE A 146 7.97 -6.47 -36.63
N ALA A 147 7.70 -7.36 -35.67
CA ALA A 147 6.53 -8.23 -35.69
C ALA A 147 5.30 -7.66 -34.96
N THR A 148 5.46 -6.57 -34.19
CA THR A 148 4.41 -6.00 -33.32
C THR A 148 3.79 -4.68 -33.84
N ALA A 149 4.02 -4.31 -35.10
CA ALA A 149 3.39 -3.14 -35.72
C ALA A 149 1.87 -3.23 -35.91
N THR A 150 1.22 -4.30 -35.42
CA THR A 150 -0.23 -4.53 -35.54
C THR A 150 -0.89 -5.05 -34.25
N GLN A 151 -0.41 -4.68 -33.06
CA GLN A 151 -1.19 -4.90 -31.83
C GLN A 151 -1.89 -3.62 -31.38
N GLU A 152 -3.22 -3.70 -31.42
CA GLU A 152 -4.20 -2.69 -31.03
C GLU A 152 -3.98 -2.16 -29.61
N PRO A 153 -4.50 -0.95 -29.30
CA PRO A 153 -4.12 -0.22 -28.11
C PRO A 153 -4.51 -0.99 -26.86
N GLN A 154 -3.58 -1.01 -25.90
CA GLN A 154 -3.86 -1.24 -24.48
C GLN A 154 -4.75 -0.11 -23.91
N ASP A 155 -5.92 0.14 -24.50
CA ASP A 155 -6.78 1.29 -24.20
C ASP A 155 -7.21 1.33 -22.73
N VAL A 156 -7.48 0.16 -22.13
CA VAL A 156 -7.88 0.07 -20.71
C VAL A 156 -6.73 0.44 -19.78
N LYS A 157 -5.49 -0.01 -20.06
CA LYS A 157 -4.34 0.36 -19.22
C LYS A 157 -3.98 1.83 -19.41
N VAL A 158 -4.06 2.35 -20.63
CA VAL A 158 -3.84 3.78 -20.92
C VAL A 158 -4.88 4.65 -20.20
N ALA A 159 -6.15 4.25 -20.19
CA ALA A 159 -7.20 4.94 -19.45
C ALA A 159 -6.98 4.90 -17.93
N THR A 160 -6.64 3.74 -17.36
CA THR A 160 -6.30 3.60 -15.93
C THR A 160 -5.10 4.47 -15.54
N PHE A 161 -4.04 4.47 -16.33
CA PHE A 161 -2.87 5.32 -16.09
C PHE A 161 -3.21 6.81 -16.23
N ALA A 162 -4.10 7.19 -17.17
CA ALA A 162 -4.56 8.55 -17.32
C ALA A 162 -5.38 9.02 -16.11
N ILE A 163 -6.29 8.19 -15.59
CA ILE A 163 -7.06 8.50 -14.38
C ILE A 163 -6.13 8.60 -13.16
N MET A 164 -5.16 7.69 -13.03
CA MET A 164 -4.16 7.78 -11.96
C MET A 164 -3.39 9.10 -12.04
N GLN A 165 -2.94 9.50 -13.23
CA GLN A 165 -2.21 10.76 -13.42
C GLN A 165 -3.09 12.00 -13.14
N GLN A 166 -4.39 11.95 -13.44
CA GLN A 166 -5.32 13.06 -13.20
C GLN A 166 -5.67 13.23 -11.72
N ARG A 167 -5.67 12.16 -10.94
CA ARG A 167 -6.04 12.17 -9.51
C ARG A 167 -4.88 12.54 -8.58
N PHE A 168 -3.64 12.31 -9.00
CA PHE A 168 -2.47 12.83 -8.28
C PHE A 168 -2.19 14.28 -8.70
N ASP A 169 -1.62 15.06 -7.79
CA ASP A 169 -1.16 16.43 -8.07
C ASP A 169 0.12 16.41 -8.94
N GLY A 170 -0.06 16.02 -10.19
CA GLY A 170 0.99 15.76 -11.15
C GLY A 170 1.96 14.67 -10.71
N ARG A 171 3.17 14.71 -11.29
CA ARG A 171 4.24 13.75 -10.97
C ARG A 171 4.72 13.90 -9.51
N VAL A 172 4.65 15.10 -8.95
CA VAL A 172 5.15 15.42 -7.62
C VAL A 172 4.33 14.71 -6.53
N GLY A 173 3.00 14.79 -6.60
CA GLY A 173 2.12 14.09 -5.65
C GLY A 173 2.29 12.57 -5.69
N ALA A 174 2.45 11.99 -6.88
CA ALA A 174 2.70 10.57 -7.04
C ALA A 174 4.05 10.14 -6.42
N PHE A 175 5.12 10.91 -6.60
CA PHE A 175 6.41 10.63 -5.97
C PHE A 175 6.35 10.74 -4.44
N ALA A 176 5.66 11.75 -3.90
CA ALA A 176 5.47 11.88 -2.46
C ALA A 176 4.72 10.67 -1.87
N TYR A 177 3.67 10.22 -2.56
CA TYR A 177 2.93 9.01 -2.21
C TYR A 177 3.81 7.74 -2.22
N LEU A 178 4.66 7.58 -3.24
CA LEU A 178 5.61 6.46 -3.30
C LEU A 178 6.65 6.51 -2.18
N LEU A 179 7.20 7.70 -1.88
CA LEU A 179 8.12 7.88 -0.75
C LEU A 179 7.47 7.49 0.57
N PHE A 180 6.20 7.90 0.76
CA PHE A 180 5.44 7.46 1.92
C PHE A 180 5.34 5.95 1.95
N ILE A 181 4.89 5.30 0.86
CA ILE A 181 4.70 3.83 0.77
C ILE A 181 5.96 3.05 1.11
N LEU A 182 7.11 3.51 0.61
CA LEU A 182 8.39 2.84 0.80
C LEU A 182 8.88 2.91 2.25
N LEU A 183 8.51 3.97 2.99
CA LEU A 183 9.07 4.25 4.31
C LEU A 183 8.11 4.00 5.49
N TYR A 184 6.79 4.00 5.26
CA TYR A 184 5.82 3.80 6.36
C TYR A 184 5.85 2.38 6.92
N ALA A 185 5.13 2.19 8.03
CA ALA A 185 5.00 0.96 8.82
C ALA A 185 5.41 -0.34 8.09
N PRO A 186 6.27 -1.16 8.72
CA PRO A 186 6.60 -2.48 8.19
C PRO A 186 5.33 -3.34 8.13
N CYS A 187 5.31 -4.29 7.20
CA CYS A 187 4.15 -5.15 7.01
C CYS A 187 3.79 -5.91 8.30
N VAL A 188 2.53 -6.37 8.42
CA VAL A 188 2.04 -7.09 9.60
C VAL A 188 2.95 -8.27 9.99
N ALA A 189 3.53 -8.96 9.01
CA ALA A 189 4.45 -10.07 9.28
C ALA A 189 5.73 -9.62 10.00
N ALA A 190 6.35 -8.52 9.56
CA ALA A 190 7.53 -7.96 10.19
C ALA A 190 7.20 -7.35 11.57
N THR A 191 6.07 -6.65 11.68
CA THR A 191 5.58 -6.10 12.96
C THR A 191 5.31 -7.22 13.97
N ALA A 192 4.70 -8.33 13.54
CA ALA A 192 4.45 -9.49 14.39
C ALA A 192 5.74 -10.20 14.84
N ALA A 193 6.79 -10.22 14.02
CA ALA A 193 8.10 -10.71 14.41
C ALA A 193 8.71 -9.84 15.52
N ILE A 194 8.72 -8.50 15.33
CA ILE A 194 9.23 -7.55 16.33
C ILE A 194 8.45 -7.66 17.65
N TYR A 195 7.13 -7.80 17.57
CA TYR A 195 6.27 -8.00 18.73
C TYR A 195 6.66 -9.25 19.54
N ARG A 196 7.00 -10.34 18.85
CA ARG A 196 7.38 -11.61 19.49
C ARG A 196 8.81 -11.61 20.05
N GLU A 197 9.70 -10.82 19.46
CA GLU A 197 11.13 -10.81 19.80
C GLU A 197 11.51 -9.75 20.84
N THR A 198 10.78 -8.63 20.91
CA THR A 198 11.11 -7.52 21.82
C THR A 198 10.01 -7.28 22.84
N SER A 199 8.95 -6.55 22.48
CA SER A 199 7.78 -6.31 23.31
C SER A 199 6.69 -5.59 22.52
N ALA A 200 5.48 -5.57 23.04
CA ALA A 200 4.35 -4.83 22.45
C ALA A 200 4.63 -3.33 22.33
N GLY A 201 5.22 -2.72 23.37
CA GLY A 201 5.55 -1.29 23.39
C GLY A 201 6.59 -0.92 22.34
N TRP A 202 7.62 -1.74 22.17
CA TRP A 202 8.65 -1.53 21.16
C TRP A 202 8.13 -1.73 19.73
N ALA A 203 7.27 -2.73 19.50
CA ALA A 203 6.65 -2.93 18.19
C ALA A 203 5.76 -1.74 17.80
N LEU A 204 4.93 -1.25 18.73
CA LEU A 204 4.10 -0.07 18.50
C LEU A 204 4.95 1.18 18.26
N PHE A 205 6.02 1.37 19.05
CA PHE A 205 6.96 2.47 18.86
C PHE A 205 7.57 2.45 17.46
N VAL A 206 8.05 1.30 16.97
CA VAL A 206 8.62 1.16 15.62
C VAL A 206 7.61 1.53 14.55
N VAL A 207 6.37 1.01 14.64
CA VAL A 207 5.31 1.31 13.67
C VAL A 207 4.97 2.80 13.64
N ILE A 208 4.78 3.43 14.80
CA ILE A 208 4.47 4.86 14.90
C ILE A 208 5.64 5.70 14.40
N TRP A 209 6.86 5.38 14.83
CA TRP A 209 8.06 6.13 14.49
C TRP A 209 8.36 6.10 12.99
N THR A 210 8.35 4.91 12.39
CA THR A 210 8.59 4.74 10.93
C THR A 210 7.51 5.43 10.09
N THR A 211 6.24 5.31 10.49
CA THR A 211 5.14 6.00 9.81
C THR A 211 5.25 7.51 9.93
N SER A 212 5.66 8.02 11.10
CA SER A 212 5.89 9.46 11.31
C SER A 212 7.04 9.97 10.45
N LEU A 213 8.14 9.23 10.36
CA LEU A 213 9.27 9.56 9.47
C LEU A 213 8.85 9.55 8.00
N ALA A 214 8.07 8.56 7.58
CA ALA A 214 7.55 8.48 6.22
C ALA A 214 6.66 9.68 5.88
N TYR A 215 5.75 10.03 6.78
CA TYR A 215 4.85 11.17 6.63
C TYR A 215 5.60 12.49 6.53
N ILE A 216 6.57 12.72 7.43
CA ILE A 216 7.42 13.91 7.43
C ILE A 216 8.21 13.99 6.12
N THR A 217 8.86 12.90 5.71
CA THR A 217 9.69 12.86 4.50
C THR A 217 8.87 13.13 3.24
N ALA A 218 7.71 12.48 3.11
CA ALA A 218 6.80 12.68 1.97
C ALA A 218 6.24 14.10 1.92
N THR A 219 5.82 14.64 3.07
CA THR A 219 5.30 16.02 3.19
C THR A 219 6.38 17.05 2.85
N LEU A 220 7.60 16.89 3.37
CA LEU A 220 8.71 17.78 3.05
C LEU A 220 9.02 17.77 1.55
N PHE A 221 9.12 16.58 0.95
CA PHE A 221 9.37 16.45 -0.48
C PHE A 221 8.28 17.16 -1.32
N TYR A 222 7.00 16.90 -1.02
CA TYR A 222 5.89 17.51 -1.74
C TYR A 222 5.90 19.03 -1.62
N GLN A 223 6.08 19.57 -0.40
CA GLN A 223 6.02 21.01 -0.16
C GLN A 223 7.25 21.77 -0.71
N ILE A 224 8.43 21.15 -0.72
CA ILE A 224 9.61 21.71 -1.38
C ILE A 224 9.38 21.83 -2.88
N MET A 225 8.83 20.80 -3.50
CA MET A 225 8.55 20.80 -4.94
C MET A 225 7.38 21.72 -5.32
N ASN A 226 6.39 21.88 -4.45
CA ASN A 226 5.24 22.76 -4.66
C ASN A 226 5.46 24.22 -4.19
N PHE A 227 6.68 24.57 -3.80
CA PHE A 227 7.03 25.88 -3.26
C PHE A 227 6.71 27.05 -4.22
N GLY A 228 6.74 26.79 -5.53
CA GLY A 228 6.45 27.79 -6.57
C GLY A 228 4.99 28.23 -6.68
N HIS A 229 4.01 27.43 -6.23
CA HIS A 229 2.59 27.78 -6.34
C HIS A 229 2.05 28.50 -5.10
N ASN A 230 2.43 28.06 -3.89
CA ASN A 230 1.96 28.65 -2.62
C ASN A 230 3.09 28.69 -1.57
N PRO A 231 3.90 29.76 -1.53
CA PRO A 231 5.10 29.80 -0.68
C PRO A 231 4.77 29.87 0.82
N ALA A 232 3.66 30.50 1.21
CA ALA A 232 3.31 30.67 2.63
C ALA A 232 2.88 29.36 3.30
N THR A 233 2.03 28.57 2.64
CA THR A 233 1.58 27.27 3.17
C THR A 233 2.69 26.23 3.13
N ALA A 234 3.51 26.23 2.06
CA ALA A 234 4.67 25.35 1.94
C ALA A 234 5.66 25.60 3.09
N LEU A 235 5.99 26.86 3.38
CA LEU A 235 6.92 27.21 4.47
C LEU A 235 6.37 26.76 5.83
N PHE A 236 5.07 26.97 6.09
CA PHE A 236 4.43 26.54 7.33
C PHE A 236 4.57 25.03 7.55
N TRP A 237 4.24 24.22 6.54
CA TRP A 237 4.35 22.76 6.64
C TRP A 237 5.79 22.29 6.75
N ILE A 238 6.72 22.89 6.01
CA ILE A 238 8.15 22.55 6.07
C ILE A 238 8.71 22.81 7.47
N LEU A 239 8.44 23.99 8.03
CA LEU A 239 8.91 24.35 9.37
C LEU A 239 8.29 23.47 10.44
N THR A 240 6.98 23.22 10.35
CA THR A 240 6.26 22.37 11.31
C THR A 240 6.79 20.94 11.29
N MET A 241 6.91 20.31 10.12
CA MET A 241 7.39 18.94 9.99
C MET A 241 8.87 18.80 10.38
N SER A 242 9.70 19.79 10.04
CA SER A 242 11.11 19.82 10.46
C SER A 242 11.24 19.97 11.97
N ALA A 243 10.43 20.83 12.60
CA ALA A 243 10.40 21.00 14.05
C ALA A 243 9.97 19.71 14.76
N VAL A 244 8.90 19.04 14.28
CA VAL A 244 8.44 17.75 14.82
C VAL A 244 9.54 16.70 14.73
N LEU A 245 10.26 16.62 13.61
CA LEU A 245 11.38 15.68 13.44
C LEU A 245 12.52 15.97 14.43
N ILE A 246 12.92 17.24 14.56
CA ILE A 246 13.98 17.66 15.48
C ILE A 246 13.59 17.35 16.92
N ILE A 247 12.37 17.68 17.34
CA ILE A 247 11.85 17.39 18.69
C ILE A 247 11.85 15.88 18.95
N GLY A 248 11.38 15.08 17.99
CA GLY A 248 11.41 13.62 18.10
C GLY A 248 12.81 13.05 18.27
N ILE A 249 13.77 13.51 17.46
CA ILE A 249 15.18 13.09 17.56
C ILE A 249 15.80 13.51 18.90
N ILE A 250 15.55 14.76 19.34
CA ILE A 250 16.04 15.26 20.63
C ILE A 250 15.44 14.46 21.77
N GLY A 251 14.14 14.17 21.74
CA GLY A 251 13.46 13.35 22.74
C GLY A 251 14.09 11.95 22.87
N LEU A 252 14.35 11.30 21.73
CA LEU A 252 15.03 10.00 21.72
C LEU A 252 16.47 10.09 22.25
N ARG A 253 17.19 11.16 21.92
CA ARG A 253 18.55 11.40 22.43
C ARG A 253 18.56 11.60 23.94
N ILE A 254 17.64 12.39 24.49
CA ILE A 254 17.52 12.64 25.93
C ILE A 254 17.17 11.33 26.65
N GLN A 255 16.20 10.57 26.14
CA GLN A 255 15.79 9.31 26.74
C GLN A 255 16.93 8.27 26.74
N ALA A 256 17.72 8.21 25.66
CA ALA A 256 18.91 7.37 25.61
C ALA A 256 19.98 7.78 26.64
N LEU A 257 20.19 9.08 26.86
CA LEU A 257 21.12 9.59 27.86
C LEU A 257 20.64 9.32 29.30
N CYS A 258 19.34 9.47 29.58
CA CYS A 258 18.78 9.16 30.89
C CYS A 258 18.91 7.68 31.25
N ILE A 259 18.71 6.78 30.29
CA ILE A 259 18.92 5.33 30.51
C ILE A 259 20.39 5.04 30.83
N GLY A 260 21.33 5.61 30.07
CA GLY A 260 22.76 5.42 30.31
C GLY A 260 23.27 5.99 31.64
N SER A 261 22.64 7.04 32.17
CA SER A 261 22.96 7.59 33.49
C SER A 261 22.48 6.70 34.64
N ASN A 262 21.31 6.07 34.47
CA ASN A 262 20.70 5.24 35.52
C ASN A 262 21.44 3.91 35.71
N ASP A 263 22.10 3.40 34.66
CA ASP A 263 22.97 2.21 34.75
C ASP A 263 24.31 2.50 35.45
N GLN A 264 24.78 3.75 35.48
CA GLN A 264 26.00 4.13 36.21
C GLN A 264 25.78 4.35 37.72
N GLU A 265 24.55 4.59 38.16
CA GLU A 265 24.21 4.82 39.57
C GLU A 265 23.97 3.51 40.35
N VAL A 266 23.82 2.38 39.63
CA VAL A 266 23.53 1.05 40.18
C VAL A 266 24.77 0.14 40.19
N ALA A 267 25.88 0.55 39.56
CA ALA A 267 27.17 -0.17 39.51
C ALA A 267 28.16 0.37 40.55
#